data_AF-A0A142YIL9-F1
#
_entry.id   AF-A0A142YIL9-F1
#
_cell.length_a   1.000
_cell.length_b   1.000
_cell.length_c   1.000
_cell.angle_alpha   90.00
_cell.angle_beta   90.00
_cell.angle_gamma   90.00
#
_symmetry.space_group_name_H-M   'P 1'
#
loop_
_entity.id
_entity.type
_entity.pdbx_description
1 polymer ?
#
loop_
_entity_poly.entity_id
_entity_poly.type
_entity_poly.pdbx_seq_one_letter_code
_entity_poly.pdbx_strand_id
1 'polypeptide(L)' 'MIRWIEEGRLKPLVGRAFPLQDAADAHRFLEANTLGGQGSLAGKVVILVD' A
#
# COMPACT_ATOMS: atom_id res chain seq x y z
N MET A 1 2.53 -3.27 20.05
CA MET A 1 2.19 -4.05 18.83
C MET A 1 0.67 -4.20 18.75
N ILE A 2 0.11 -4.58 17.59
CA ILE A 2 -1.34 -4.72 17.41
C ILE A 2 -1.74 -6.20 17.60
N ARG A 3 -2.43 -6.49 18.71
CA ARG A 3 -2.84 -7.85 19.14
C ARG A 3 -3.42 -8.73 18.03
N TRP A 4 -4.29 -8.20 17.18
CA TRP A 4 -4.95 -9.01 16.14
C TRP A 4 -4.02 -9.38 14.98
N ILE A 5 -2.98 -8.58 14.73
CA ILE A 5 -1.95 -8.92 13.74
C ILE A 5 -1.07 -10.04 14.31
N GLU A 6 -0.69 -9.94 15.59
CA GLU A 6 0.08 -10.99 16.30
C GLU A 6 -0.67 -12.31 16.33
N GLU A 7 -1.96 -12.27 16.65
CA GLU A 7 -2.84 -13.44 16.70
C GLU A 7 -3.21 -13.96 15.29
N GLY A 8 -2.75 -13.33 14.20
CA GLY A 8 -3.05 -13.72 12.82
C GLY A 8 -4.52 -13.51 12.39
N ARG A 9 -5.31 -12.85 13.24
CA ARG A 9 -6.75 -12.57 13.05
C ARG A 9 -7.01 -11.40 12.11
N LEU A 10 -6.03 -10.51 11.96
CA LEU A 10 -6.05 -9.40 11.00
C LEU A 10 -4.83 -9.51 10.09
N LYS A 11 -5.07 -9.66 8.79
CA LYS A 11 -4.03 -9.64 7.77
C LYS A 11 -4.12 -8.32 7.01
N PRO A 12 -3.12 -7.41 7.10
CA PRO A 12 -3.13 -6.21 6.29
C PRO A 12 -3.01 -6.57 4.81
N LEU A 13 -3.88 -6.00 3.97
CA LEU A 13 -3.80 -6.17 2.53
C LEU A 13 -2.80 -5.17 1.96
N VAL A 14 -1.67 -5.67 1.44
CA VAL A 14 -0.74 -4.88 0.64
C VAL A 14 -1.13 -5.05 -0.82
N GLY A 15 -1.58 -3.96 -1.44
CA GLY A 15 -2.00 -3.96 -2.84
C GLY A 15 -0.84 -3.73 -3.80
N ARG A 16 0.14 -2.92 -3.39
CA ARG A 16 1.35 -2.66 -4.17
C ARG A 16 2.50 -2.23 -3.27
N ALA A 17 3.71 -2.61 -3.64
CA ALA A 17 4.94 -2.17 -3.01
C ALA A 17 5.82 -1.44 -4.03
N PHE A 18 6.51 -0.40 -3.58
CA PHE A 18 7.49 0.34 -4.37
C PHE A 18 8.80 0.43 -3.57
N PRO A 19 9.97 0.41 -4.22
CA PRO A 19 11.22 0.70 -3.54
C PRO A 19 11.31 2.20 -3.23
N LEU A 20 12.17 2.58 -2.27
CA LEU A 20 12.26 3.97 -1.78
C LEU A 20 12.55 4.99 -2.91
N GLN A 21 13.38 4.62 -3.89
CA GLN A 21 13.68 5.50 -5.03
C GLN A 21 12.44 5.85 -5.88
N ASP A 22 11.40 5.03 -5.83
CA ASP A 22 10.16 5.18 -6.61
C ASP A 22 9.02 5.76 -5.78
N ALA A 23 9.30 6.38 -4.62
CA ALA A 23 8.26 6.95 -3.75
C ALA A 23 7.36 7.97 -4.46
N ALA A 24 7.89 8.72 -5.43
CA ALA A 24 7.10 9.63 -6.24
C ALA A 24 6.11 8.91 -7.17
N ASP A 25 6.50 7.77 -7.75
CA ASP A 25 5.62 6.92 -8.56
C ASP A 25 4.55 6.23 -7.72
N ALA A 26 4.92 5.80 -6.51
CA ALA A 26 3.96 5.27 -5.54
C ALA A 26 2.85 6.29 -5.22
N HIS A 27 3.22 7.57 -5.06
CA HIS A 27 2.27 8.65 -4.81
C HIS A 27 1.35 8.88 -6.02
N ARG A 28 1.92 9.00 -7.23
CA ARG A 28 1.13 9.15 -8.47
C ARG A 28 0.14 8.00 -8.66
N PHE A 29 0.58 6.77 -8.41
CA PHE A 29 -0.28 5.59 -8.48
C PHE A 29 -1.44 5.65 -7.47
N LEU A 30 -1.18 6.15 -6.25
CA LEU A 30 -2.21 6.32 -5.23
C LEU A 30 -3.22 7.42 -5.59
N GLU A 31 -2.76 8.56 -6.13
CA GLU A 31 -3.63 9.63 -6.63
C GLU A 31 -4.52 9.14 -7.78
N ALA A 32 -3.95 8.43 -8.75
CA ALA A 32 -4.71 7.90 -9.88
C ALA A 32 -5.81 6.92 -9.45
N ASN A 33 -5.58 6.12 -8.41
CA ASN A 33 -6.57 5.17 -7.91
C ASN A 33 -7.57 5.79 -6.91
N THR A 34 -7.17 6.82 -6.18
CA THR A 34 -8.01 7.46 -5.14
C THR A 34 -8.82 8.63 -5.70
N LEU A 35 -8.13 9.58 -6.33
CA LEU A 35 -8.75 10.78 -6.92
C LEU A 35 -9.23 10.51 -8.34
N GLY A 36 -8.42 9.78 -9.12
CA GLY A 36 -8.73 9.44 -10.51
C GLY A 36 -9.70 8.25 -10.67
N GLY A 37 -9.98 7.51 -9.60
CA GLY A 37 -10.94 6.41 -9.62
C GLY A 37 -10.56 5.24 -10.54
N GLN A 38 -9.27 5.02 -10.84
CA GLN A 38 -8.84 3.93 -11.74
C GLN A 38 -9.30 2.53 -11.34
N GLY A 39 -9.57 2.28 -10.05
CA GLY A 39 -10.09 0.99 -9.57
C GLY A 39 -9.11 -0.18 -9.68
N SER A 40 -7.82 0.08 -9.92
CA SER A 40 -6.78 -0.95 -10.07
C SER A 40 -6.07 -1.31 -8.74
N LEU A 41 -6.38 -0.60 -7.65
CA LEU A 41 -5.76 -0.77 -6.33
C LEU A 41 -6.79 -1.23 -5.30
N ALA A 42 -6.51 -2.36 -4.65
CA ALA A 42 -7.12 -2.77 -3.39
C ALA A 42 -6.04 -2.96 -2.32
N GLY A 43 -6.22 -2.39 -1.14
CA GLY A 43 -5.25 -2.46 -0.04
C GLY A 43 -4.28 -1.27 0.01
N LYS A 44 -3.19 -1.43 0.77
CA LYS A 44 -2.21 -0.38 1.01
C LYS A 44 -1.13 -0.35 -0.07
N VAL A 45 -0.67 0.86 -0.38
CA VAL A 45 0.60 1.11 -1.05
C VAL A 45 1.68 1.26 0.02
N VAL A 46 2.77 0.52 -0.08
CA VAL A 46 3.88 0.54 0.89
C VAL A 46 5.20 0.88 0.20
N ILE A 47 6.09 1.54 0.95
CA ILE A 47 7.46 1.83 0.51
C ILE A 47 8.42 0.88 1.24
N LEU A 48 9.29 0.23 0.48
CA LEU A 48 10.38 -0.62 0.96
C LEU A 48 11.62 0.25 1.19
N VAL A 49 12.32 0.06 2.33
CA VAL A 49 13.41 0.93 2.81
C VAL A 49 14.72 0.18 3.07
N ASP A 50 14.76 -1.08 2.66
CA ASP A 50 15.90 -1.99 2.70
C ASP A 50 16.95 -1.72 1.61
#